data_AF-A0A3D0Q2E3-F1
#
_entry.id   AF-A0A3D0Q2E3-F1
#
_cell.length_a   1.000
_cell.length_b   1.000
_cell.length_c   1.000
_cell.angle_alpha   90.00
_cell.angle_beta   90.00
_cell.angle_gamma   90.00
#
_symmetry.space_group_name_H-M   'P 1'
#
loop_
_entity.id
_entity.type
_entity.pdbx_description
1 polymer ?
#
loop_
_entity_poly.entity_id
_entity_poly.type
_entity_poly.pdbx_seq_one_letter_code
_entity_poly.pdbx_strand_id
1 'polypeptide(L)'
;EIAGFTFGAGVIFFPLSYVLGDVLTEVYGYQRARRAIWAGFFAAGFAAFMAWFITEMPPAPGWNEDLGGGLSRQDSFAMNFGQAPRIVLASVLAIWLGEFANAFVMAKMKVLSKGKALYQRTIGSTIVGQAVDSAVFYPVAFWGIWSTELILTVMATNYALKV
;
A
#
# COMPACT_ATOMS: atom_id res chain seq x y z
N GLU A 1 5.85 15.20 7.62
CA GLU A 1 5.66 16.41 6.80
C GLU A 1 7.02 16.86 6.30
N ILE A 2 7.12 17.27 5.04
CA ILE A 2 8.34 17.88 4.49
C ILE A 2 7.91 19.15 3.77
N ALA A 3 8.55 20.28 4.11
CA ALA A 3 8.25 21.59 3.52
C ALA A 3 6.76 22.01 3.55
N GLY A 4 6.03 21.64 4.60
CA GLY A 4 4.60 21.98 4.77
C GLY A 4 3.61 21.05 4.07
N PHE A 5 4.07 19.97 3.45
CA PHE A 5 3.21 18.95 2.83
C PHE A 5 3.13 17.68 3.69
N THR A 6 1.90 17.21 3.92
CA THR A 6 1.60 15.97 4.66
C THR A 6 1.33 14.84 3.66
N PHE A 7 2.20 13.82 3.64
CA PHE A 7 2.08 12.65 2.78
C PHE A 7 2.63 11.41 3.51
N GLY A 8 2.27 10.22 3.02
CA GLY A 8 2.75 8.97 3.62
C GLY A 8 4.26 8.80 3.42
N ALA A 9 5.01 8.53 4.49
CA ALA A 9 6.47 8.40 4.43
C ALA A 9 6.95 7.37 3.38
N GLY A 10 6.16 6.32 3.13
CA GLY A 10 6.45 5.31 2.11
C GLY A 10 6.56 5.86 0.68
N VAL A 11 5.89 6.98 0.36
CA VAL A 11 5.89 7.60 -0.98
C VAL A 11 7.31 7.88 -1.48
N ILE A 12 8.24 8.19 -0.59
CA ILE A 12 9.64 8.49 -0.93
C ILE A 12 10.36 7.26 -1.51
N PHE A 13 9.97 6.05 -1.09
CA PHE A 13 10.60 4.80 -1.53
C PHE A 13 9.98 4.22 -2.82
N PHE A 14 8.85 4.77 -3.29
CA PHE A 14 8.21 4.30 -4.52
C PHE A 14 9.13 4.43 -5.75
N PRO A 15 9.75 5.60 -6.05
CA PRO A 15 10.60 5.75 -7.22
C PRO A 15 11.76 4.75 -7.25
N LEU A 16 12.41 4.52 -6.10
CA LEU A 16 13.49 3.54 -5.99
C LEU A 16 12.99 2.12 -6.27
N SER A 17 11.83 1.75 -5.71
CA SER A 17 11.23 0.42 -5.92
C SER A 17 10.87 0.18 -7.38
N TYR A 18 10.37 1.18 -8.10
CA TYR A 18 10.10 1.09 -9.54
C TYR A 18 11.37 0.86 -10.35
N VAL A 19 12.42 1.64 -10.10
CA VAL A 19 13.71 1.47 -10.80
C VAL A 19 14.27 0.07 -10.59
N LEU A 20 14.21 -0.46 -9.36
CA LEU A 20 14.65 -1.82 -9.08
C LEU A 20 13.78 -2.88 -9.79
N GLY A 21 12.47 -2.66 -9.86
CA GLY A 21 11.53 -3.54 -10.58
C GLY A 21 11.76 -3.55 -12.09
N ASP A 22 12.07 -2.39 -12.68
CA ASP A 22 12.39 -2.24 -14.10
C ASP A 22 13.70 -2.97 -14.44
N VAL A 23 14.76 -2.75 -13.66
CA VAL A 23 16.04 -3.46 -13.80
C VAL A 23 15.86 -4.96 -13.67
N LEU A 24 15.04 -5.42 -12.71
CA LEU A 24 14.75 -6.83 -12.54
C LEU A 24 14.08 -7.42 -13.79
N THR A 25 13.12 -6.69 -14.37
CA THR A 25 12.38 -7.12 -15.55
C THR A 25 13.25 -7.12 -16.80
N GLU A 26 14.11 -6.11 -16.96
CA GLU A 26 15.01 -5.96 -18.11
C GLU A 26 16.14 -7.01 -18.10
N VAL A 27 16.79 -7.23 -16.96
CA VAL A 27 17.95 -8.15 -16.86
C VAL A 27 17.51 -9.62 -16.74
N TYR A 28 16.45 -9.89 -15.98
CA TYR A 28 16.05 -11.26 -15.63
C TYR A 28 14.80 -11.74 -16.38
N GLY A 29 14.11 -10.85 -17.10
CA GLY A 29 12.91 -11.16 -17.87
C GLY A 29 11.63 -11.26 -17.05
N TYR A 30 10.48 -11.10 -17.73
CA TYR A 30 9.14 -11.06 -17.14
C TYR A 30 8.82 -12.26 -16.23
N GLN A 31 9.22 -13.47 -16.61
CA GLN A 31 8.91 -14.68 -15.85
C GLN A 31 9.59 -14.67 -14.46
N ARG A 32 10.84 -14.19 -14.37
CA ARG A 32 11.56 -14.09 -13.09
C ARG A 32 11.07 -12.91 -12.28
N ALA A 33 10.81 -11.77 -12.92
CA ALA A 33 10.21 -10.60 -12.26
C ALA A 33 8.87 -10.93 -11.59
N ARG A 34 7.98 -11.67 -12.29
CA ARG A 34 6.72 -12.13 -11.71
C ARG A 34 6.93 -13.00 -10.47
N ARG A 35 7.93 -13.90 -10.46
CA ARG A 35 8.23 -14.72 -9.27
C ARG A 35 8.68 -13.87 -8.09
N ALA A 36 9.49 -12.83 -8.33
CA ALA A 36 9.92 -11.90 -7.29
C ALA A 36 8.73 -11.11 -6.70
N ILE A 37 7.79 -10.68 -7.55
CA ILE A 37 6.56 -10.01 -7.10
C ILE A 37 5.74 -10.94 -6.18
N TRP A 38 5.52 -12.19 -6.59
CA TRP A 38 4.82 -13.17 -5.75
C TRP A 38 5.57 -13.43 -4.44
N ALA A 39 6.89 -13.59 -4.49
CA ALA A 39 7.71 -13.73 -3.30
C ALA A 39 7.57 -12.51 -2.36
N GLY A 40 7.50 -11.30 -2.90
CA GLY A 40 7.24 -10.07 -2.14
C GLY A 40 5.88 -10.09 -1.45
N PHE A 41 4.81 -10.50 -2.13
CA PHE A 41 3.49 -10.66 -1.51
C PHE A 41 3.49 -11.71 -0.39
N PHE A 42 4.12 -12.87 -0.62
CA PHE A 42 4.24 -13.89 0.42
C PHE A 42 5.09 -13.43 1.60
N ALA A 43 6.19 -12.72 1.35
CA ALA A 43 7.04 -12.15 2.40
C ALA A 43 6.27 -11.09 3.21
N ALA A 44 5.50 -10.22 2.57
CA ALA A 44 4.65 -9.24 3.25
C ALA A 44 3.56 -9.93 4.09
N GLY A 45 2.91 -10.96 3.54
CA GLY A 45 1.94 -11.77 4.28
C GLY A 45 2.54 -12.49 5.48
N PHE A 46 3.75 -13.04 5.32
CA PHE A 46 4.49 -13.68 6.41
C PHE A 46 4.91 -12.66 7.49
N ALA A 47 5.39 -11.48 7.09
CA ALA A 47 5.72 -10.40 8.01
C ALA A 47 4.48 -9.91 8.79
N ALA A 48 3.33 -9.78 8.11
CA ALA A 48 2.05 -9.49 8.75
C ALA A 48 1.64 -10.59 9.75
N PHE A 49 1.76 -11.86 9.36
CA PHE A 49 1.47 -12.98 10.25
C PHE A 49 2.38 -12.97 11.48
N MET A 50 3.68 -12.76 11.30
CA MET A 50 4.62 -12.64 12.42
C MET A 50 4.24 -11.47 13.31
N ALA A 51 3.96 -10.29 12.75
CA ALA A 51 3.56 -9.11 13.50
C ALA A 51 2.29 -9.35 14.33
N TRP A 52 1.27 -9.98 13.75
CA TRP A 52 0.07 -10.40 14.48
C TRP A 52 0.41 -11.38 15.61
N PHE A 53 1.17 -12.43 15.30
CA PHE A 53 1.50 -13.48 16.25
C PHE A 53 2.25 -12.95 17.47
N ILE A 54 3.28 -12.11 17.26
CA ILE A 54 4.09 -11.56 18.34
C ILE A 54 3.32 -10.53 19.18
N THR A 55 2.35 -9.80 18.62
CA THR A 55 1.55 -8.84 19.38
C THR A 55 0.48 -9.51 20.25
N GLU A 56 -0.01 -10.69 19.84
CA GLU A 56 -1.03 -11.46 20.58
C GLU A 56 -0.44 -12.41 21.62
N MET A 57 0.88 -12.65 21.60
CA MET A 57 1.51 -13.49 22.61
C MET A 57 1.42 -12.85 24.00
N PRO A 58 1.13 -13.65 25.06
CA PRO A 58 1.14 -13.14 26.41
C PRO A 58 2.55 -12.65 26.78
N PRO A 59 2.67 -11.43 27.33
CA PRO A 59 3.96 -10.88 27.69
C PRO A 59 4.60 -11.68 28.83
N ALA A 60 5.92 -11.83 28.77
CA ALA A 60 6.67 -12.53 29.81
C ALA A 60 6.60 -11.79 31.17
N PRO A 61 6.73 -12.51 32.31
CA PRO A 61 6.87 -11.86 33.61
C PRO A 61 8.07 -10.89 33.60
N GLY A 62 7.81 -9.59 33.80
CA GLY A 62 8.82 -8.53 33.74
C GLY A 62 8.96 -7.80 32.39
N TRP A 63 8.24 -8.21 31.34
CA TRP A 63 8.21 -7.47 30.07
C TRP A 63 7.35 -6.20 30.14
N ASN A 64 6.18 -6.31 30.78
CA ASN A 64 5.22 -5.20 30.96
C ASN A 64 5.67 -4.24 32.06
N GLU A 65 6.81 -3.60 31.84
CA GLU A 65 7.20 -2.42 32.58
C GLU A 65 6.44 -1.20 32.04
N ASP A 66 6.00 -0.34 32.95
CA ASP A 66 5.41 0.96 32.63
C ASP A 66 6.52 1.86 32.07
N LEU A 67 6.32 2.35 30.85
CA LEU A 67 7.20 3.32 30.19
C LEU A 67 6.92 4.76 30.65
N GLY A 68 5.94 4.94 31.55
CA GLY A 68 5.43 6.22 32.01
C GLY A 68 4.17 6.63 31.25
N GLY A 69 3.25 7.29 31.96
CA GLY A 69 2.00 7.79 31.36
C GLY A 69 0.92 6.70 31.13
N GLY A 70 1.04 5.54 31.78
CA GLY A 70 0.08 4.45 31.65
C GLY A 70 0.26 3.60 30.38
N LEU A 71 1.41 3.71 29.72
CA LEU A 71 1.78 2.94 28.54
C LEU A 71 2.74 1.83 28.94
N SER A 72 2.34 0.57 28.77
CA SER A 72 3.27 -0.55 28.93
C SER A 72 4.13 -0.74 27.67
N ARG A 73 5.27 -1.44 27.82
CA ARG A 73 6.06 -1.89 26.65
C ARG A 73 5.23 -2.67 25.64
N GLN A 74 4.32 -3.52 26.11
CA GLN A 74 3.45 -4.28 25.22
C GLN A 74 2.45 -3.39 24.49
N ASP A 75 1.90 -2.35 25.13
CA ASP A 75 1.00 -1.40 24.46
C ASP A 75 1.72 -0.68 23.33
N SER A 76 2.95 -0.21 23.60
CA SER A 76 3.78 0.43 22.58
C SER A 76 4.10 -0.53 21.43
N PHE A 77 4.36 -1.80 21.74
CA PHE A 77 4.64 -2.82 20.73
C PHE A 77 3.41 -3.10 19.86
N ALA A 78 2.23 -3.24 20.46
CA ALA A 78 0.96 -3.44 19.77
C ALA A 78 0.57 -2.21 18.91
N MET A 79 0.85 -0.99 19.38
CA MET A 79 0.60 0.23 18.61
C MET A 79 1.40 0.27 17.30
N ASN A 80 2.65 -0.22 17.31
CA ASN A 80 3.52 -0.21 16.13
C ASN A 80 3.26 -1.38 15.18
N PHE A 81 3.16 -2.60 15.71
CA PHE A 81 3.08 -3.82 14.89
C PHE A 81 1.66 -4.35 14.69
N GLY A 82 0.72 -4.01 15.56
CA GLY A 82 -0.66 -4.52 15.50
C GLY A 82 -1.43 -4.07 14.26
N GLN A 83 -1.00 -2.99 13.61
CA GLN A 83 -1.59 -2.51 12.35
C GLN A 83 -1.04 -3.24 11.11
N ALA A 84 0.11 -3.90 11.21
CA ALA A 84 0.78 -4.51 10.05
C ALA A 84 -0.12 -5.50 9.26
N PRO A 85 -0.90 -6.40 9.90
CA PRO A 85 -1.78 -7.31 9.17
C PRO A 85 -2.85 -6.56 8.38
N ARG A 86 -3.43 -5.52 8.99
CA ARG A 86 -4.46 -4.69 8.38
C ARG A 86 -3.92 -3.90 7.19
N ILE A 87 -2.73 -3.32 7.32
CA ILE A 87 -2.06 -2.58 6.25
C ILE A 87 -1.70 -3.49 5.08
N VAL A 88 -1.16 -4.68 5.34
CA VAL A 88 -0.83 -5.65 4.29
C VAL A 88 -2.08 -6.09 3.55
N LEU A 89 -3.17 -6.40 4.28
CA LEU A 89 -4.45 -6.75 3.67
C LEU A 89 -5.00 -5.61 2.80
N ALA A 90 -5.01 -4.38 3.32
CA ALA A 90 -5.44 -3.20 2.57
C ALA A 90 -4.63 -3.02 1.28
N SER A 91 -3.30 -3.18 1.36
CA SER A 91 -2.39 -3.05 0.21
C SER A 91 -2.67 -4.09 -0.87
N VAL A 92 -2.83 -5.36 -0.49
CA VAL A 92 -3.10 -6.44 -1.45
C VAL A 92 -4.42 -6.22 -2.17
N LEU A 93 -5.49 -5.88 -1.43
CA LEU A 93 -6.80 -5.62 -2.01
C LEU A 93 -6.79 -4.40 -2.94
N ALA A 94 -6.15 -3.30 -2.52
CA ALA A 94 -6.05 -2.08 -3.29
C ALA A 94 -5.27 -2.29 -4.60
N ILE A 95 -4.11 -2.95 -4.53
CA ILE A 95 -3.30 -3.28 -5.72
C ILE A 95 -4.11 -4.15 -6.67
N TRP A 96 -4.78 -5.20 -6.19
CA TRP A 96 -5.54 -6.08 -7.08
C TRP A 96 -6.68 -5.33 -7.77
N LEU A 97 -7.52 -4.64 -7.00
CA LEU A 97 -8.67 -3.93 -7.56
C LEU A 97 -8.24 -2.76 -8.47
N GLY A 98 -7.20 -2.01 -8.07
CA GLY A 98 -6.65 -0.90 -8.83
C GLY A 98 -6.03 -1.35 -10.16
N GLU A 99 -5.22 -2.41 -10.15
CA GLU A 99 -4.61 -2.96 -11.37
C GLU A 99 -5.65 -3.56 -12.32
N PHE A 100 -6.66 -4.28 -11.80
CA PHE A 100 -7.76 -4.77 -12.64
C PHE A 100 -8.56 -3.63 -13.27
N ALA A 101 -8.86 -2.57 -12.51
CA ALA A 101 -9.55 -1.39 -13.01
C ALA A 101 -8.72 -0.65 -14.08
N ASN A 102 -7.41 -0.47 -13.84
CA ASN A 102 -6.48 0.12 -14.79
C ASN A 102 -6.47 -0.67 -16.12
N ALA A 103 -6.20 -1.97 -16.04
CA ALA A 103 -6.11 -2.84 -17.20
C ALA A 103 -7.42 -2.89 -17.99
N PHE A 104 -8.57 -2.94 -17.30
CA PHE A 104 -9.90 -2.90 -17.93
C PHE A 104 -10.12 -1.60 -18.70
N VAL A 105 -9.83 -0.45 -18.10
CA VAL A 105 -9.97 0.86 -18.76
C VAL A 105 -9.02 0.98 -19.94
N MET A 106 -7.76 0.56 -19.79
CA MET A 106 -6.78 0.56 -20.88
C MET A 106 -7.25 -0.30 -22.06
N ALA A 107 -7.76 -1.50 -21.80
CA ALA A 107 -8.29 -2.39 -22.83
C ALA A 107 -9.52 -1.79 -23.52
N LYS A 108 -10.49 -1.28 -22.76
CA LYS A 108 -11.71 -0.67 -23.31
C LYS A 108 -11.40 0.55 -24.17
N MET A 109 -10.53 1.44 -23.70
CA MET A 109 -10.12 2.63 -24.47
C MET A 109 -9.30 2.26 -25.71
N LYS A 110 -8.49 1.20 -25.69
CA LYS A 110 -7.78 0.71 -26.89
C LYS A 110 -8.75 0.25 -27.99
N VAL A 111 -9.85 -0.40 -27.63
CA VAL A 111 -10.89 -0.80 -28.59
C VAL A 111 -11.61 0.45 -29.13
N LEU A 112 -12.02 1.37 -28.25
CA LEU A 112 -12.70 2.61 -28.64
C LEU A 112 -11.84 3.50 -29.54
N SER A 113 -10.54 3.62 -29.25
CA SER A 113 -9.61 4.44 -30.03
C SER A 113 -9.09 3.76 -31.30
N LYS A 114 -9.52 2.53 -31.61
CA LYS A 114 -8.98 1.70 -32.70
C LYS A 114 -7.44 1.61 -32.63
N GLY A 115 -6.91 1.50 -31.41
CA GLY A 115 -5.46 1.46 -31.16
C GLY A 115 -4.72 2.80 -31.19
N LYS A 116 -5.40 3.91 -31.54
CA LYS A 116 -4.80 5.26 -31.58
C LYS A 116 -4.72 5.90 -30.19
N ALA A 117 -3.95 6.99 -30.05
CA ALA A 117 -3.79 7.77 -28.81
C ALA A 117 -3.35 6.95 -27.58
N LEU A 118 -2.10 6.46 -27.56
CA LEU A 118 -1.55 5.75 -26.41
C LEU A 118 -1.54 6.60 -25.13
N TYR A 119 -1.11 7.85 -25.23
CA TYR A 119 -1.00 8.77 -24.10
C TYR A 119 -2.31 8.93 -23.31
N GLN A 120 -3.43 9.17 -24.02
CA GLN A 120 -4.75 9.32 -23.40
C GLN A 120 -5.19 8.04 -22.67
N ARG A 121 -4.82 6.87 -23.20
CA ARG A 121 -5.14 5.58 -22.59
C ARG A 121 -4.35 5.37 -21.31
N THR A 122 -3.05 5.64 -21.34
CA THR A 122 -2.18 5.50 -20.16
C THR A 122 -2.66 6.41 -19.03
N ILE A 123 -2.88 7.70 -19.30
CA ILE A 123 -3.37 8.63 -18.27
C ILE A 123 -4.76 8.25 -17.78
N GLY A 124 -5.71 7.99 -18.69
CA GLY A 124 -7.07 7.63 -18.31
C GLY A 124 -7.13 6.36 -17.47
N SER A 125 -6.33 5.34 -17.80
CA SER A 125 -6.25 4.11 -17.01
C SER A 125 -5.60 4.33 -15.64
N THR A 126 -4.57 5.19 -15.55
CA THR A 126 -3.90 5.50 -14.28
C THR A 126 -4.82 6.26 -13.34
N ILE A 127 -5.57 7.25 -13.85
CA ILE A 127 -6.60 7.99 -13.10
C ILE A 127 -7.58 7.00 -12.44
N VAL A 128 -8.16 6.09 -13.22
CA VAL A 128 -9.16 5.15 -12.69
C VAL A 128 -8.53 4.12 -11.77
N GLY A 129 -7.36 3.58 -12.12
CA GLY A 129 -6.65 2.60 -11.30
C GLY A 129 -6.27 3.15 -9.93
N GLN A 130 -5.68 4.36 -9.89
CA GLN A 130 -5.29 5.01 -8.64
C GLN A 130 -6.51 5.47 -7.82
N ALA A 131 -7.62 5.82 -8.47
CA ALA A 131 -8.86 6.16 -7.77
C ALA A 131 -9.40 4.92 -7.03
N VAL A 132 -9.43 3.76 -7.69
CA VAL A 132 -9.86 2.50 -7.07
C VAL A 132 -8.89 2.04 -5.99
N ASP A 133 -7.57 2.09 -6.26
CA ASP A 133 -6.53 1.77 -5.28
C ASP A 133 -6.70 2.60 -3.99
N SER A 134 -6.79 3.92 -4.13
CA SER A 134 -6.90 4.83 -3.00
C SER A 134 -8.23 4.67 -2.25
N ALA A 135 -9.34 4.50 -2.99
CA ALA A 135 -10.67 4.30 -2.41
C ALA A 135 -10.79 2.98 -1.63
N VAL A 136 -9.98 1.98 -1.93
CA VAL A 136 -9.93 0.72 -1.19
C VAL A 136 -8.91 0.81 -0.05
N PHE A 137 -7.70 1.28 -0.33
CA PHE A 137 -6.58 1.27 0.61
C PHE A 137 -6.90 2.06 1.88
N TYR A 138 -7.25 3.34 1.76
CA TYR A 138 -7.35 4.23 2.92
C TYR A 138 -8.48 3.84 3.88
N PRO A 139 -9.70 3.51 3.40
CA PRO A 139 -10.74 3.01 4.29
C PRO A 139 -10.37 1.67 4.94
N VAL A 140 -9.88 0.69 4.16
CA VAL A 140 -9.53 -0.62 4.73
C VAL A 140 -8.39 -0.49 5.74
N ALA A 141 -7.40 0.36 5.48
CA ALA A 141 -6.24 0.58 6.36
C ALA A 141 -6.59 1.35 7.64
N PHE A 142 -7.40 2.41 7.57
CA PHE A 142 -7.48 3.40 8.65
C PHE A 142 -8.89 3.65 9.22
N TRP A 143 -9.93 3.04 8.67
CA TRP A 143 -11.29 3.19 9.20
C TRP A 143 -11.38 2.77 10.68
N GLY A 144 -11.91 3.63 11.54
CA GLY A 144 -11.98 3.40 12.98
C GLY A 144 -10.67 3.66 13.75
N ILE A 145 -9.60 4.09 13.07
CA ILE A 145 -8.34 4.54 13.69
C ILE A 145 -8.16 6.04 13.48
N TRP A 146 -8.36 6.50 12.25
CA TRP A 146 -8.31 7.92 11.89
C TRP A 146 -9.72 8.51 11.78
N SER A 147 -9.82 9.83 11.92
CA SER A 147 -11.06 10.54 11.63
C SER A 147 -11.41 10.41 10.14
N THR A 148 -12.70 10.33 9.83
CA THR A 148 -13.16 10.24 8.43
C THR A 148 -12.66 11.41 7.59
N GLU A 149 -12.57 12.60 8.17
CA GLU A 149 -12.01 13.79 7.52
C GLU A 149 -10.53 13.63 7.17
N LEU A 150 -9.72 13.05 8.08
CA LEU A 150 -8.31 12.78 7.81
C LEU A 150 -8.15 11.72 6.72
N ILE A 151 -8.97 10.67 6.73
CA ILE A 151 -8.98 9.63 5.69
C ILE A 151 -9.27 10.26 4.33
N LEU A 152 -10.30 11.09 4.23
CA LEU A 152 -10.67 11.76 2.97
C LEU A 152 -9.58 12.72 2.50
N THR A 153 -9.02 13.53 3.40
CA THR A 153 -7.94 14.47 3.08
C THR A 153 -6.70 13.73 2.57
N VAL A 154 -6.21 12.74 3.31
CA VAL A 154 -5.01 11.99 2.92
C VAL A 154 -5.24 11.21 1.63
N MET A 155 -6.44 10.63 1.44
CA MET A 155 -6.81 9.94 0.20
C MET A 155 -6.79 10.88 -0.99
N ALA A 156 -7.40 12.06 -0.88
CA ALA A 156 -7.43 13.06 -1.95
C ALA A 156 -6.02 13.60 -2.26
N THR A 157 -5.23 13.92 -1.23
CA THR A 157 -3.85 14.42 -1.41
C THR A 157 -2.96 13.38 -2.06
N ASN A 158 -2.99 12.12 -1.60
CA ASN A 158 -2.15 11.08 -2.21
C ASN A 158 -2.61 10.73 -3.62
N TYR A 159 -3.92 10.69 -3.87
CA TYR A 159 -4.43 10.50 -5.22
C TYR A 159 -3.94 11.60 -6.17
N ALA A 160 -4.04 12.87 -5.77
CA ALA A 160 -3.58 14.00 -6.57
C ALA A 160 -2.05 14.04 -6.77
N LEU A 161 -1.26 13.47 -5.85
CA LEU A 161 0.18 13.34 -6.01
C LEU A 161 0.59 12.18 -6.93
N LYS A 162 -0.23 11.13 -7.02
CA LYS A 162 0.07 9.92 -7.80
C LYS A 162 -0.34 10.03 -9.27
N VAL A 163 -1.33 10.87 -9.60
CA VAL A 163 -1.96 11.00 -10.93
C VAL A 163 -1.48 12.27 -11.62
#